data_AF-A0A836TRI5-F1
#
_entry.id   AF-A0A836TRI5-F1
#
_cell.length_a   1.000
_cell.length_b   1.000
_cell.length_c   1.000
_cell.angle_alpha   90.00
_cell.angle_beta   90.00
_cell.angle_gamma   90.00
#
_symmetry.space_group_name_H-M   'P 1'
#
loop_
_entity.id
_entity.type
_entity.pdbx_description
1 polymer ?
#
loop_
_entity_poly.entity_id
_entity_poly.type
_entity_poly.pdbx_seq_one_letter_code
_entity_poly.pdbx_strand_id
1 'polypeptide(L)'
;MPTETPGECRIWGEVAQVFKSMGRSFKEGEKIDFDVSCMSRNDLIPTDDTQWLEISQLQNARYIEVYLNRYFSGDGDVYQIPGWQYRVIEKPTAAPQCPDTTKGARCDVFDILRIEVPGIKRDSESSGISVTIDLPIQTVRRLRVVAAQRTRRSETQKTTVADIITELIAQEIDALKAGER
;
A
#
# COMPACT_ATOMS: atom_id res chain seq x y z
N MET A 1 0.79 -4.35 -9.10
CA MET A 1 1.55 -3.38 -9.92
C MET A 1 0.60 -2.28 -10.37
N PRO A 2 1.03 -1.02 -10.46
CA PRO A 2 0.17 0.07 -10.89
C PRO A 2 -0.18 -0.09 -12.38
N THR A 3 -1.34 0.44 -12.76
CA THR A 3 -1.83 0.45 -14.16
C THR A 3 -1.04 1.43 -15.02
N GLU A 4 -0.50 2.48 -14.41
CA GLU A 4 0.31 3.53 -15.05
C GLU A 4 1.60 3.74 -14.25
N THR A 5 2.68 4.06 -14.94
CA THR A 5 3.98 4.37 -14.32
C THR A 5 4.48 5.72 -14.84
N PRO A 6 5.11 6.55 -14.00
CA PRO A 6 5.45 6.32 -12.58
C PRO A 6 4.21 6.38 -11.66
N GLY A 7 4.20 5.62 -10.56
CA GLY A 7 3.07 5.54 -9.63
C GLY A 7 3.39 4.80 -8.33
N GLU A 8 2.37 4.39 -7.57
CA GLU A 8 2.55 3.65 -6.32
C GLU A 8 2.41 2.13 -6.53
N CYS A 9 3.43 1.38 -6.15
CA CYS A 9 3.45 -0.07 -6.13
C CYS A 9 3.11 -0.58 -4.73
N ARG A 10 1.95 -1.23 -4.59
CA ARG A 10 1.67 -2.00 -3.38
C ARG A 10 2.52 -3.27 -3.32
N ILE A 11 3.21 -3.44 -2.20
CA ILE A 11 4.00 -4.62 -1.86
C ILE A 11 3.26 -5.40 -0.80
N TRP A 12 3.16 -6.71 -0.98
CA TRP A 12 2.67 -7.65 0.02
C TRP A 12 3.78 -8.63 0.38
N GLY A 13 3.91 -8.98 1.65
CA GLY A 13 4.87 -9.98 2.08
C GLY A 13 4.68 -10.42 3.53
N GLU A 14 5.62 -11.22 4.00
CA GLU A 14 5.65 -11.74 5.36
C GLU A 14 6.86 -11.18 6.11
N VAL A 15 6.68 -10.82 7.36
CA VAL A 15 7.78 -10.36 8.23
C VAL A 15 8.74 -11.52 8.42
N ALA A 16 9.92 -11.43 7.80
CA ALA A 16 10.99 -12.42 7.95
C ALA A 16 11.83 -12.16 9.20
N GLN A 17 11.98 -10.89 9.59
CA GLN A 17 12.73 -10.51 10.78
C GLN A 17 12.28 -9.15 11.31
N VAL A 18 12.22 -9.01 12.63
CA VAL A 18 11.98 -7.75 13.34
C VAL A 18 13.28 -7.28 13.97
N PHE A 19 13.81 -6.14 13.51
CA PHE A 19 15.01 -5.54 14.12
C PHE A 19 14.65 -4.60 15.27
N LYS A 20 13.53 -3.87 15.12
CA LYS A 20 13.06 -2.92 16.12
C LYS A 20 11.55 -2.74 16.03
N SER A 21 10.92 -2.63 17.20
CA SER A 21 9.49 -2.34 17.34
C SER A 21 9.29 -1.30 18.45
N MET A 22 8.55 -0.23 18.15
CA MET A 22 8.33 0.97 18.96
C MET A 22 6.87 1.12 19.41
N GLY A 23 6.05 0.07 19.32
CA GLY A 23 4.70 0.10 19.86
C GLY A 23 3.89 -1.18 19.68
N ARG A 24 3.81 -1.69 18.43
CA ARG A 24 3.21 -3.00 18.16
C ARG A 24 4.33 -4.00 17.90
N SER A 25 4.32 -5.11 18.64
CA SER A 25 5.21 -6.23 18.36
C SER A 25 4.76 -6.93 17.07
N PHE A 26 5.42 -6.61 15.96
CA PHE A 26 5.37 -7.43 14.77
C PHE A 26 5.88 -8.84 15.10
N LYS A 27 5.30 -9.85 14.47
CA LYS A 27 5.75 -11.23 14.60
C LYS A 27 6.36 -11.71 13.30
N GLU A 28 7.36 -12.57 13.40
CA GLU A 28 7.83 -13.30 12.22
C GLU A 28 6.68 -14.13 11.62
N GLY A 29 6.56 -14.14 10.30
CA GLY A 29 5.45 -14.71 9.54
C GLY A 29 4.19 -13.84 9.49
N GLU A 30 4.17 -12.66 10.13
CA GLU A 30 3.04 -11.75 10.02
C GLU A 30 2.94 -11.17 8.61
N LYS A 31 1.73 -11.19 8.03
CA LYS A 31 1.47 -10.60 6.72
C LYS A 31 1.34 -9.08 6.84
N ILE A 32 2.00 -8.37 5.94
CA ILE A 32 1.97 -6.91 5.88
C ILE A 32 1.93 -6.45 4.43
N ASP A 33 1.31 -5.28 4.24
CA ASP A 33 1.35 -4.55 2.99
C ASP A 33 1.67 -3.07 3.21
N PHE A 34 2.33 -2.49 2.21
CA PHE A 34 2.70 -1.08 2.17
C PHE A 34 2.96 -0.66 0.72
N ASP A 35 2.94 0.65 0.48
CA ASP A 35 3.12 1.22 -0.85
C ASP A 35 4.54 1.81 -0.99
N VAL A 36 5.12 1.67 -2.19
CA VAL A 36 6.37 2.36 -2.59
C VAL A 36 6.19 3.04 -3.93
N SER A 37 6.78 4.23 -4.08
CA SER A 37 6.85 4.90 -5.38
C SER A 37 7.72 4.08 -6.35
N CYS A 38 7.16 3.75 -7.50
CA CYS A 38 7.79 2.88 -8.49
C CYS A 38 7.65 3.40 -9.91
N MET A 39 8.61 3.00 -10.76
CA MET A 39 8.69 3.42 -12.16
C MET A 39 9.13 2.29 -13.08
N SER A 40 8.78 2.41 -14.35
CA SER A 40 9.36 1.62 -15.44
C SER A 40 10.66 2.25 -15.91
N ARG A 41 11.60 1.43 -16.41
CA ARG A 41 12.96 1.86 -16.82
C ARG A 41 13.02 3.08 -17.74
N ASN A 42 11.99 3.30 -18.55
CA ASN A 42 11.95 4.35 -19.55
C ASN A 42 10.99 5.50 -19.18
N ASP A 43 10.50 5.53 -17.94
CA ASP A 43 9.60 6.60 -17.50
C ASP A 43 10.33 7.93 -17.39
N LEU A 44 9.61 9.00 -17.70
CA LEU A 44 10.02 10.34 -17.33
C LEU A 44 9.67 10.57 -15.85
N ILE A 45 10.69 10.48 -15.01
CA ILE A 45 10.56 10.63 -13.58
C ILE A 45 10.42 12.12 -13.23
N PRO A 46 9.44 12.53 -12.40
CA PRO A 46 9.37 13.89 -11.88
C PRO A 46 10.69 14.31 -11.21
N THR A 47 11.10 15.57 -11.39
CA THR A 47 12.25 16.14 -10.68
C THR A 47 11.84 16.52 -9.25
N ASP A 48 11.50 15.52 -8.45
CA ASP A 48 11.16 15.67 -7.05
C ASP A 48 12.14 14.91 -6.15
N ASP A 49 11.91 14.95 -4.85
CA ASP A 49 12.73 14.24 -3.86
C ASP A 49 12.33 12.76 -3.68
N THR A 50 11.38 12.28 -4.48
CA THR A 50 10.79 10.94 -4.39
C THR A 50 11.82 9.88 -4.77
N GLN A 51 11.92 8.84 -3.93
CA GLN A 51 12.76 7.69 -4.26
C GLN A 51 11.95 6.70 -5.08
N TRP A 52 12.23 6.68 -6.38
CA TRP A 52 11.57 5.82 -7.35
C TRP A 52 12.29 4.47 -7.46
N LEU A 53 11.56 3.38 -7.26
CA LEU A 53 12.07 2.03 -7.42
C LEU A 53 11.66 1.44 -8.77
N GLU A 54 12.61 0.86 -9.50
CA GLU A 54 12.28 0.23 -10.79
C GLU A 54 11.42 -1.02 -10.55
N ILE A 55 10.34 -1.18 -11.30
CA ILE A 55 9.44 -2.34 -11.21
C ILE A 55 10.20 -3.66 -11.38
N SER A 56 11.22 -3.70 -12.24
CA SER A 56 12.04 -4.89 -12.44
C SER A 56 12.82 -5.28 -11.18
N GLN A 57 13.26 -4.31 -10.39
CA GLN A 57 13.93 -4.57 -9.10
C GLN A 57 12.96 -5.14 -8.08
N LEU A 58 11.73 -4.61 -8.04
CA LEU A 58 10.66 -5.14 -7.19
C LEU A 58 10.27 -6.57 -7.55
N GLN A 59 10.15 -6.88 -8.84
CA GLN A 59 9.77 -8.21 -9.31
C GLN A 59 10.81 -9.28 -8.96
N ASN A 60 12.08 -8.90 -8.93
CA ASN A 60 13.19 -9.79 -8.60
C ASN A 60 13.60 -9.72 -7.13
N ALA A 61 12.95 -8.86 -6.33
CA ALA A 61 13.25 -8.71 -4.91
C ALA A 61 12.81 -9.97 -4.15
N ARG A 62 13.73 -10.53 -3.37
CA ARG A 62 13.41 -11.58 -2.40
C ARG A 62 13.11 -11.00 -1.01
N TYR A 63 13.84 -9.95 -0.66
CA TYR A 63 13.70 -9.28 0.62
C TYR A 63 13.69 -7.77 0.42
N ILE A 64 12.90 -7.10 1.25
CA ILE A 64 12.91 -5.65 1.39
C ILE A 64 13.01 -5.30 2.87
N GLU A 65 13.98 -4.47 3.21
CA GLU A 65 14.05 -3.83 4.52
C GLU A 65 13.23 -2.56 4.46
N VAL A 66 12.31 -2.42 5.41
CA VAL A 66 11.42 -1.27 5.48
C VAL A 66 11.46 -0.68 6.88
N TYR A 67 11.41 0.64 6.88
CA TYR A 67 11.26 1.45 8.07
C TYR A 67 9.82 1.92 8.06
N LEU A 68 9.03 1.48 9.04
CA LEU A 68 7.61 1.76 9.07
C LEU A 68 7.31 2.75 10.18
N ASN A 69 6.49 3.73 9.84
CA ASN A 69 5.80 4.53 10.82
C ASN A 69 4.36 4.06 10.93
N ARG A 70 3.89 3.95 12.17
CA ARG A 70 2.51 3.62 12.46
C ARG A 70 1.67 4.89 12.40
N TYR A 71 0.78 4.95 11.43
CA TYR A 71 -0.28 5.94 11.39
C TYR A 71 -1.59 5.34 11.89
N PHE A 72 -2.17 6.00 12.88
CA PHE A 72 -3.51 5.63 13.33
C PHE A 72 -4.52 6.20 12.33
N SER A 73 -5.05 5.33 11.48
CA SER A 73 -6.24 5.67 10.70
C SER A 73 -7.47 5.28 11.52
N GLY A 74 -8.60 5.98 11.33
CA GLY A 74 -9.85 5.63 12.00
C GLY A 74 -10.37 4.20 11.72
N ASP A 75 -9.75 3.47 10.79
CA ASP A 75 -10.09 2.10 10.39
C ASP A 75 -9.06 1.05 10.85
N GLY A 76 -8.03 1.46 11.61
CA GLY A 76 -6.97 0.58 12.11
C GLY A 76 -5.56 1.13 11.87
N ASP A 77 -4.57 0.32 12.21
CA ASP A 77 -3.16 0.64 11.98
C ASP A 77 -2.85 0.63 10.49
N VAL A 78 -2.41 1.78 9.96
CA VAL A 78 -1.87 1.89 8.61
C VAL A 78 -0.38 2.13 8.73
N TYR A 79 0.40 1.36 7.98
CA TYR A 79 1.85 1.51 7.93
C TYR A 79 2.25 2.29 6.70
N GLN A 80 3.12 3.27 6.89
CA GLN A 80 3.69 4.05 5.81
C GLN A 80 5.21 4.05 5.94
N ILE A 81 5.89 4.07 4.80
CA ILE A 81 7.33 4.23 4.77
C ILE A 81 7.66 5.72 4.81
N PRO A 82 8.17 6.24 5.94
CA PRO A 82 8.44 7.66 6.08
C PRO A 82 9.62 8.04 5.20
N GLY A 83 9.41 8.98 4.28
CA GLY A 83 10.46 9.49 3.41
C GLY A 83 11.16 8.41 2.58
N TRP A 84 10.41 7.39 2.13
CA TRP A 84 10.90 6.31 1.28
C TRP A 84 12.09 5.52 1.86
N GLN A 85 12.18 5.45 3.19
CA GLN A 85 13.15 4.63 3.90
C GLN A 85 12.85 3.14 3.72
N TYR A 86 13.28 2.60 2.60
CA TYR A 86 13.28 1.18 2.30
C TYR A 86 14.53 0.80 1.49
N ARG A 87 14.86 -0.49 1.51
CA ARG A 87 15.95 -1.04 0.72
C ARG A 87 15.64 -2.45 0.25
N VAL A 88 15.70 -2.66 -1.06
CA VAL A 88 15.69 -4.01 -1.62
C VAL A 88 17.06 -4.65 -1.33
N ILE A 89 17.06 -5.85 -0.77
CA ILE A 89 18.28 -6.59 -0.46
C ILE A 89 18.21 -8.01 -1.03
N GLU A 90 19.34 -8.52 -1.50
CA GLU A 90 19.41 -9.86 -2.08
C GLU A 90 19.41 -10.96 -1.01
N LYS A 91 20.03 -10.67 0.14
CA LYS A 91 20.20 -11.63 1.23
C LYS A 91 20.01 -10.97 2.60
N PRO A 92 19.47 -11.70 3.59
CA PRO A 92 19.38 -11.24 4.96
C PRO A 92 20.74 -10.84 5.53
N THR A 93 20.83 -9.67 6.16
CA THR A 93 21.94 -9.23 6.99
C THR A 93 21.62 -9.35 8.48
N ALA A 94 22.64 -9.47 9.32
CA ALA A 94 22.49 -9.58 10.77
C ALA A 94 22.01 -8.28 11.45
N ALA A 95 22.22 -7.13 10.80
CA ALA A 95 21.81 -5.81 11.25
C ALA A 95 21.09 -5.08 10.12
N PRO A 96 20.15 -4.16 10.43
CA PRO A 96 19.40 -3.44 9.42
C PRO A 96 20.31 -2.46 8.66
N GLN A 97 20.08 -2.31 7.36
CA GLN A 97 20.80 -1.36 6.53
C GLN A 97 20.09 0.00 6.52
N CYS A 98 20.57 0.90 7.36
CA CYS A 98 20.09 2.28 7.37
C CYS A 98 20.23 2.93 5.99
N PRO A 99 19.14 3.45 5.40
CA PRO A 99 19.25 4.31 4.23
C PRO A 99 20.08 5.54 4.60
N ASP A 100 20.79 6.07 3.61
CA ASP A 100 21.78 7.13 3.80
C ASP A 100 21.18 8.32 4.58
N THR A 101 21.83 8.69 5.68
CA THR A 101 21.35 9.69 6.66
C THR A 101 21.32 11.11 6.11
N THR A 102 21.81 11.31 4.89
CA THR A 102 21.92 12.62 4.21
C THR A 102 20.57 13.33 3.99
N LYS A 103 19.43 12.63 4.04
CA LYS A 103 18.08 13.23 3.99
C LYS A 103 17.37 13.31 5.37
N GLY A 104 18.11 13.26 6.48
CA GLY A 104 17.51 13.30 7.83
C GLY A 104 16.82 12.00 8.24
N ALA A 105 17.06 10.90 7.50
CA ALA A 105 16.58 9.57 7.86
C ALA A 105 17.26 9.09 9.15
N ARG A 106 16.46 8.70 10.15
CA ARG A 106 16.98 8.14 11.41
C ARG A 106 16.36 6.77 11.67
N CYS A 107 17.20 5.74 11.74
CA CYS A 107 16.77 4.38 12.04
C CYS A 107 16.32 4.18 13.49
N ASP A 108 16.59 5.13 14.38
CA ASP A 108 16.27 5.01 15.80
C ASP A 108 14.83 5.37 16.16
N VAL A 109 14.03 5.90 15.24
CA VAL A 109 12.65 6.36 15.54
C VAL A 109 11.55 5.55 14.86
N PHE A 110 11.88 4.50 14.10
CA PHE A 110 10.92 3.69 13.35
C PHE A 110 10.92 2.22 13.74
N ASP A 111 9.83 1.54 13.39
CA ASP A 111 9.80 0.09 13.34
C ASP A 111 10.67 -0.36 12.16
N ILE A 112 11.56 -1.33 12.39
CA ILE A 112 12.48 -1.80 11.35
C ILE A 112 12.21 -3.28 11.11
N LEU A 113 11.71 -3.58 9.92
CA LEU A 113 11.32 -4.93 9.52
C LEU A 113 12.08 -5.34 8.27
N ARG A 114 12.38 -6.64 8.20
CA ARG A 114 12.68 -7.31 6.94
C ARG A 114 11.45 -8.08 6.51
N ILE A 115 11.01 -7.82 5.30
CA ILE A 115 9.88 -8.48 4.68
C ILE A 115 10.40 -9.41 3.60
N GLU A 116 10.01 -10.68 3.67
CA GLU A 116 10.15 -11.60 2.56
C GLU A 116 9.01 -11.33 1.58
N VAL A 117 9.38 -10.95 0.37
CA VAL A 117 8.43 -10.71 -0.70
C VAL A 117 8.32 -12.03 -1.46
N PRO A 118 7.19 -12.77 -1.34
CA PRO A 118 6.97 -13.92 -2.19
C PRO A 118 6.98 -13.38 -3.62
N GLY A 119 8.03 -13.75 -4.38
CA GLY A 119 8.38 -13.09 -5.64
C GLY A 119 7.13 -12.74 -6.43
N ILE A 120 7.00 -11.46 -6.80
CA ILE A 120 5.73 -10.85 -7.23
C ILE A 120 5.16 -11.68 -8.38
N LYS A 121 4.30 -12.64 -8.05
CA LYS A 121 3.50 -13.33 -9.05
C LYS A 121 2.62 -12.23 -9.59
N ARG A 122 2.72 -11.97 -10.90
CA ARG A 122 1.63 -11.29 -11.60
C ARG A 122 0.38 -12.01 -11.13
N ASP A 123 -0.52 -11.32 -10.44
CA ASP A 123 -1.85 -11.83 -10.18
C ASP A 123 -2.52 -12.00 -11.55
N SER A 124 -2.28 -13.15 -12.18
CA SER A 124 -2.96 -13.57 -13.39
C SER A 124 -4.33 -14.19 -13.09
N GLU A 125 -4.85 -14.03 -11.87
CA GLU A 125 -6.18 -14.52 -11.47
C GLU A 125 -7.09 -13.46 -10.81
N SER A 126 -6.71 -12.19 -10.87
CA SER A 126 -7.62 -11.08 -10.55
C SER A 126 -7.73 -10.18 -11.76
N SER A 127 -8.54 -10.58 -12.75
CA SER A 127 -9.01 -9.68 -13.80
C SER A 127 -10.03 -8.67 -13.24
N GLY A 128 -9.67 -8.00 -12.15
CA GLY A 128 -10.39 -6.88 -11.56
C GLY A 128 -9.53 -5.64 -11.75
N ILE A 129 -10.04 -4.64 -12.47
CA ILE A 129 -9.40 -3.34 -12.57
C ILE A 129 -9.51 -2.69 -11.18
N SER A 130 -8.39 -2.52 -10.50
CA SER A 130 -8.31 -1.72 -9.27
C SER A 130 -8.20 -0.25 -9.66
N VAL A 131 -9.19 0.56 -9.31
CA VAL A 131 -9.19 2.02 -9.54
C VAL A 131 -9.03 2.73 -8.20
N THR A 132 -8.01 3.58 -8.08
CA THR A 132 -7.83 4.49 -6.94
C THR A 132 -8.61 5.76 -7.23
N ILE A 133 -9.48 6.18 -6.30
CA ILE A 133 -10.29 7.39 -6.43
C ILE A 133 -9.95 8.32 -5.26
N ASP A 134 -9.36 9.46 -5.57
CA ASP A 134 -9.13 10.51 -4.59
C ASP A 134 -10.43 11.22 -4.25
N LEU A 135 -10.92 10.97 -3.03
CA LEU A 135 -12.12 11.60 -2.50
C LEU A 135 -11.74 12.65 -1.45
N PRO A 136 -12.38 13.84 -1.47
CA PRO A 136 -12.25 14.81 -0.39
C PRO A 136 -12.59 14.16 0.95
N ILE A 137 -11.86 14.53 2.01
CA ILE A 137 -12.02 13.92 3.34
C ILE A 137 -13.47 14.00 3.88
N GLN A 138 -14.21 15.05 3.52
CA GLN A 138 -15.61 15.21 3.89
C GLN A 138 -16.53 14.19 3.19
N THR A 139 -16.21 13.84 1.95
CA THR A 139 -16.92 12.81 1.16
C THR A 139 -16.69 11.44 1.77
N VAL A 140 -15.45 11.11 2.13
CA VAL A 140 -15.13 9.83 2.81
C VAL A 140 -15.88 9.71 4.14
N ARG A 141 -15.94 10.80 4.93
CA ARG A 141 -16.68 10.82 6.20
C ARG A 141 -18.17 10.53 6.00
N ARG A 142 -18.80 11.14 4.97
CA ARG A 142 -20.21 10.89 4.65
C ARG A 142 -20.43 9.44 4.22
N LEU A 143 -19.58 8.91 3.35
CA LEU A 143 -19.67 7.52 2.90
C LEU A 143 -19.53 6.52 4.06
N ARG A 144 -18.65 6.80 5.03
CA ARG A 144 -18.53 5.97 6.25
C ARG A 144 -19.80 5.97 7.10
N VAL A 145 -20.46 7.11 7.25
CA VAL A 145 -21.75 7.18 7.97
C VAL A 145 -22.79 6.32 7.26
N VAL A 146 -22.84 6.38 5.94
CA VAL A 146 -23.76 5.55 5.13
C VAL A 146 -23.43 4.06 5.26
N ALA A 147 -22.14 3.69 5.19
CA ALA A 147 -21.68 2.31 5.38
C ALA A 147 -22.07 1.75 6.75
N ALA A 148 -21.89 2.54 7.81
CA ALA A 148 -22.28 2.17 9.16
C ALA A 148 -23.81 2.04 9.30
N GLN A 149 -24.60 2.92 8.69
CA GLN A 149 -26.06 2.83 8.69
C GLN A 149 -26.57 1.60 7.93
N ARG A 150 -25.99 1.29 6.77
CA ARG A 150 -26.35 0.11 5.97
C ARG A 150 -25.96 -1.19 6.67
N THR A 151 -24.78 -1.23 7.28
CA THR A 151 -24.34 -2.36 8.13
C THR A 151 -25.30 -2.58 9.30
N ARG A 152 -25.81 -1.52 9.94
CA ARG A 152 -26.79 -1.66 11.04
C ARG A 152 -28.16 -2.15 10.57
N ARG A 153 -28.51 -1.97 9.30
CA ARG A 153 -29.77 -2.43 8.71
C ARG A 153 -29.67 -3.84 8.12
N SER A 154 -28.47 -4.31 7.82
CA SER A 154 -28.21 -5.65 7.29
C SER A 154 -27.73 -6.55 8.42
N GLU A 155 -28.56 -7.51 8.86
CA GLU A 155 -28.18 -8.45 9.93
C GLU A 155 -27.06 -9.42 9.53
N THR A 156 -26.79 -9.56 8.24
CA THR A 156 -25.93 -10.63 7.70
C THR A 156 -24.69 -10.14 6.97
N GLN A 157 -24.58 -8.85 6.61
CA GLN A 157 -23.45 -8.37 5.81
C GLN A 157 -22.97 -6.98 6.20
N LYS A 158 -21.68 -6.89 6.56
CA LYS A 158 -20.98 -5.63 6.80
C LYS A 158 -20.78 -4.91 5.47
N THR A 159 -21.32 -3.70 5.35
CA THR A 159 -21.14 -2.84 4.19
C THR A 159 -19.95 -1.91 4.43
N THR A 160 -19.02 -1.87 3.48
CA THR A 160 -17.86 -1.00 3.50
C THR A 160 -18.04 0.22 2.59
N VAL A 161 -17.13 1.19 2.69
CA VAL A 161 -17.10 2.33 1.76
C VAL A 161 -16.81 1.86 0.33
N ALA A 162 -15.98 0.83 0.15
CA ALA A 162 -15.67 0.25 -1.16
C ALA A 162 -16.92 -0.37 -1.81
N ASP A 163 -17.77 -1.04 -1.03
CA ASP A 163 -19.03 -1.62 -1.55
C ASP A 163 -19.97 -0.52 -2.05
N ILE A 164 -20.08 0.59 -1.31
CA ILE A 164 -20.92 1.72 -1.71
C ILE A 164 -20.37 2.38 -2.97
N ILE A 165 -19.06 2.60 -3.07
CA ILE A 165 -18.43 3.19 -4.25
C ILE A 165 -18.65 2.28 -5.46
N THR A 166 -18.49 0.97 -5.30
CA THR A 166 -18.70 -0.01 -6.36
C THR A 166 -20.15 0.01 -6.85
N GLU A 167 -21.13 0.10 -5.94
CA GLU A 167 -22.55 0.23 -6.29
C GLU A 167 -22.84 1.54 -7.05
N LEU A 168 -22.27 2.67 -6.61
CA LEU A 168 -22.45 3.96 -7.28
C LEU A 168 -21.84 3.97 -8.68
N ILE A 169 -20.65 3.39 -8.85
CA ILE A 169 -20.02 3.24 -10.16
C ILE A 169 -20.87 2.36 -11.08
N ALA A 170 -21.41 1.25 -10.57
CA ALA A 170 -22.29 0.38 -11.35
C ALA A 170 -23.56 1.12 -11.82
N GLN A 171 -24.19 1.90 -10.93
CA GLN A 171 -25.36 2.73 -11.26
C GLN A 171 -25.06 3.76 -12.35
N GLU A 172 -23.91 4.43 -12.28
CA GLU A 172 -23.51 5.42 -13.28
C GLU A 172 -23.22 4.76 -14.65
N ILE A 173 -22.55 3.61 -14.65
CA ILE A 173 -22.30 2.83 -15.87
C ILE A 173 -23.62 2.43 -16.53
N ASP A 174 -24.60 1.99 -15.75
CA ASP A 174 -25.92 1.61 -16.27
C ASP A 174 -26.70 2.82 -16.81
N ALA A 175 -26.59 3.99 -16.16
CA ALA A 175 -27.18 5.24 -16.63
C ALA A 175 -26.56 5.70 -17.96
N LEU A 176 -25.24 5.61 -18.10
CA LEU A 176 -24.53 5.94 -19.34
C LEU A 176 -24.96 5.04 -20.51
N LYS A 177 -25.06 3.73 -20.26
CA LYS A 177 -25.55 2.76 -21.27
C LYS A 177 -27.00 3.01 -21.68
N ALA A 178 -27.82 3.56 -20.80
CA ALA A 178 -29.22 3.88 -21.09
C ALA A 178 -29.38 5.18 -21.90
N GLY A 179 -28.45 6.13 -21.78
CA GLY A 179 -28.44 7.41 -22.52
C GLY A 179 -27.86 7.33 -23.94
N GLU A 180 -27.19 6.24 -24.29
CA GLU A 180 -26.67 5.96 -25.65
C GLU A 180 -27.70 5.26 -26.56
N ARG A 181 -28.97 5.14 -26.14
CA ARG A 181 -30.06 4.54 -26.91
C ARG A 181 -30.98 5.57 -27.57
#